data_AF-A0A413ZN02-F1
#
_entry.id   AF-A0A413ZN02-F1
#
_cell.length_a   1.000
_cell.length_b   1.000
_cell.length_c   1.000
_cell.angle_alpha   90.00
_cell.angle_beta   90.00
_cell.angle_gamma   90.00
#
_symmetry.space_group_name_H-M   'P 1'
#
loop_
_entity.id
_entity.type
_entity.pdbx_description
1 polymer ?
#
loop_
_entity_poly.entity_id
_entity_poly.type
_entity_poly.pdbx_seq_one_letter_code
_entity_poly.pdbx_strand_id
1 'polypeptide(L)'
;MKKQTVSLLVLLLAASGFFFSCGNTMNKNAGALEFDSIQVNETAHLFGDTAKPACNLIINLAYASQSSDGKMKDSLNTYFLSACFGEKYMGMTPEEAVKKYTEKYVGDYRKDLEPMYRKDEQDKENAGEIGAWYSYYKGIESHVQLYTGHLLVYRIDYNEYTGGAHGIYMSTFLNFDLRTLAPIRLDDLFAGDYKEQLTDLLWNQLMADNKVATRQELEDMGYVTTGDLTPTENFYLGKDGITFYYNVYDIAPYVMGPVKITLPYEMMQHLLSDETMALNDVRNP
;
A
#
# COMPACT_ATOMS: atom_id res chain seq x y z
N MET A 1 7.99 -56.81 -69.76
CA MET A 1 9.06 -56.46 -68.80
C MET A 1 9.44 -54.99 -68.98
N LYS A 2 9.70 -54.30 -67.85
CA LYS A 2 10.19 -52.91 -67.67
C LYS A 2 9.16 -51.77 -67.61
N LYS A 3 8.68 -51.60 -66.37
CA LYS A 3 8.52 -50.39 -65.52
C LYS A 3 8.08 -49.06 -66.15
N GLN A 4 6.86 -48.66 -65.77
CA GLN A 4 6.33 -47.30 -65.81
C GLN A 4 6.81 -46.49 -64.59
N THR A 5 7.15 -45.22 -64.82
CA THR A 5 7.08 -44.15 -63.80
C THR A 5 6.63 -42.88 -64.51
N VAL A 6 5.41 -42.44 -64.24
CA VAL A 6 4.88 -41.13 -64.62
C VAL A 6 4.80 -40.31 -63.33
N SER A 7 5.61 -39.25 -63.24
CA SER A 7 5.48 -38.24 -62.19
C SER A 7 4.27 -37.36 -62.48
N LEU A 8 3.29 -37.38 -61.57
CA LEU A 8 2.17 -36.44 -61.58
C LEU A 8 2.41 -35.37 -60.51
N LEU A 9 2.51 -34.13 -60.97
CA LEU A 9 2.60 -32.91 -60.17
C LEU A 9 1.23 -32.66 -59.50
N VAL A 10 1.18 -32.56 -58.18
CA VAL A 10 -0.03 -32.16 -57.44
C VAL A 10 0.25 -30.83 -56.73
N LEU A 11 -0.39 -29.77 -57.22
CA LEU A 11 -0.50 -28.47 -56.55
C LEU A 11 -1.65 -28.54 -55.54
N LEU A 12 -1.32 -28.50 -54.25
CA LEU A 12 -2.29 -28.34 -53.16
C LEU A 12 -2.25 -26.88 -52.67
N LEU A 13 -3.26 -26.10 -53.09
CA LEU A 13 -3.60 -24.82 -52.49
C LEU A 13 -4.45 -25.10 -51.24
N ALA A 14 -3.81 -25.11 -50.07
CA ALA A 14 -4.49 -25.11 -48.79
C ALA A 14 -4.74 -23.65 -48.36
N ALA A 15 -5.97 -23.17 -48.52
CA ALA A 15 -6.43 -21.95 -47.89
C ALA A 15 -6.60 -22.20 -46.38
N SER A 16 -5.58 -21.88 -45.60
CA SER A 16 -5.65 -21.89 -44.14
C SER A 16 -6.40 -20.65 -43.66
N GLY A 17 -7.67 -20.82 -43.31
CA GLY A 17 -8.42 -19.85 -42.53
C GLY A 17 -7.77 -19.71 -41.14
N PHE A 18 -7.20 -18.54 -40.88
CA PHE A 18 -6.83 -18.14 -39.52
C PHE A 18 -8.11 -17.84 -38.75
N PHE A 19 -8.62 -18.81 -38.01
CA PHE A 19 -9.53 -18.52 -36.92
C PHE A 19 -8.71 -17.92 -35.78
N PHE A 20 -8.75 -16.60 -35.65
CA PHE A 20 -8.39 -15.93 -34.40
C PHE A 20 -9.41 -16.36 -33.33
N SER A 21 -9.08 -17.41 -32.60
CA SER A 21 -9.71 -17.69 -31.30
C SER A 21 -9.05 -16.77 -30.26
N CYS A 22 -9.40 -15.49 -30.31
CA CYS A 22 -9.21 -14.61 -29.16
C CYS A 22 -10.36 -14.91 -28.20
N GLY A 23 -10.16 -15.91 -27.34
CA GLY A 23 -10.94 -16.04 -26.11
C GLY A 23 -10.71 -14.79 -25.28
N ASN A 24 -11.56 -13.79 -25.48
CA ASN A 24 -11.61 -12.60 -24.65
C ASN A 24 -12.10 -13.06 -23.27
N THR A 25 -11.19 -13.47 -22.39
CA THR A 25 -11.49 -13.55 -20.96
C THR A 25 -11.78 -12.11 -20.54
N MET A 26 -13.05 -11.71 -20.62
CA MET A 26 -13.50 -10.42 -20.11
C MET A 26 -12.98 -10.29 -18.69
N ASN A 27 -12.17 -9.27 -18.42
CA ASN A 27 -11.79 -8.92 -17.06
C ASN A 27 -13.10 -8.71 -16.30
N LYS A 28 -13.39 -9.62 -15.36
CA LYS A 28 -14.67 -9.61 -14.62
C LYS A 28 -14.71 -8.52 -13.55
N ASN A 29 -13.57 -7.88 -13.28
CA ASN A 29 -13.47 -6.85 -12.28
C ASN A 29 -14.00 -5.51 -12.82
N ALA A 30 -14.63 -4.74 -11.94
CA ALA A 30 -15.24 -3.47 -12.26
C ALA A 30 -14.22 -2.48 -12.84
N GLY A 31 -14.56 -1.85 -13.96
CA GLY A 31 -13.73 -0.84 -14.62
C GLY A 31 -12.58 -1.39 -15.47
N ALA A 32 -12.32 -2.71 -15.49
CA ALA A 32 -11.20 -3.31 -16.22
C ALA A 32 -9.88 -2.53 -16.01
N LEU A 33 -9.58 -2.19 -14.75
CA LEU A 33 -8.45 -1.35 -14.37
C LEU A 33 -7.14 -2.04 -14.75
N GLU A 34 -6.24 -1.27 -15.37
CA GLU A 34 -4.84 -1.61 -15.51
C GLU A 34 -4.01 -0.67 -14.63
N PHE A 35 -2.93 -1.20 -14.06
CA PHE A 35 -2.06 -0.46 -13.17
C PHE A 35 -0.65 -0.40 -13.74
N ASP A 36 0.02 0.72 -13.51
CA ASP A 36 1.44 0.90 -13.77
C ASP A 36 2.09 1.52 -12.52
N SER A 37 3.41 1.73 -12.55
CA SER A 37 4.16 2.31 -11.45
C SER A 37 5.11 3.42 -11.90
N ILE A 38 5.22 4.48 -11.09
CA ILE A 38 6.25 5.50 -11.23
C ILE A 38 7.30 5.28 -10.16
N GLN A 39 8.55 5.14 -10.58
CA GLN A 39 9.69 4.91 -9.70
C GLN A 39 10.62 6.12 -9.67
N VAL A 40 11.03 6.52 -8.46
CA VAL A 40 12.06 7.52 -8.20
C VAL A 40 13.04 6.94 -7.19
N ASN A 41 14.33 7.16 -7.46
CA ASN A 41 15.41 6.95 -6.50
C ASN A 41 16.32 8.18 -6.59
N GLU A 42 16.11 9.13 -5.68
CA GLU A 42 16.75 10.44 -5.68
C GLU A 42 17.69 10.56 -4.48
N THR A 43 18.96 10.87 -4.74
CA THR A 43 19.94 11.23 -3.72
C THR A 43 20.36 12.68 -3.90
N ALA A 44 20.10 13.51 -2.89
CA ALA A 44 20.44 14.93 -2.95
C ALA A 44 21.31 15.34 -1.76
N HIS A 45 22.55 15.72 -2.07
CA HIS A 45 23.51 16.19 -1.08
C HIS A 45 23.28 17.65 -0.67
N LEU A 46 23.61 17.97 0.58
CA LEU A 46 23.71 19.36 1.06
C LEU A 46 24.70 20.15 0.19
N PHE A 47 24.35 21.40 -0.14
CA PHE A 47 25.11 22.31 -1.00
C PHE A 47 25.41 21.79 -2.42
N GLY A 48 24.83 20.65 -2.81
CA GLY A 48 25.17 19.96 -4.06
C GLY A 48 26.57 19.33 -4.06
N ASP A 49 27.18 19.12 -2.90
CA ASP A 49 28.53 18.56 -2.76
C ASP A 49 28.46 17.07 -2.34
N THR A 50 28.94 16.17 -3.19
CA THR A 50 28.89 14.72 -2.95
C THR A 50 29.73 14.26 -1.75
N ALA A 51 30.63 15.10 -1.25
CA ALA A 51 31.35 14.84 0.00
C ALA A 51 30.54 15.17 1.26
N LYS A 52 29.35 15.79 1.13
CA LYS A 52 28.47 16.17 2.24
C LYS A 52 27.36 15.15 2.44
N PRO A 53 26.69 15.14 3.61
CA PRO A 53 25.50 14.32 3.84
C PRO A 53 24.40 14.55 2.79
N ALA A 54 23.53 13.56 2.63
CA ALA A 54 22.44 13.59 1.66
C ALA A 54 21.12 13.13 2.27
N CYS A 55 20.03 13.55 1.63
CA CYS A 55 18.77 12.82 1.71
C CYS A 55 18.68 11.78 0.59
N ASN A 56 18.00 10.68 0.88
CA ASN A 56 17.63 9.65 -0.09
C ASN A 56 16.11 9.50 -0.10
N LEU A 57 15.51 9.65 -1.27
CA LEU A 57 14.08 9.48 -1.48
C LEU A 57 13.84 8.33 -2.45
N ILE A 58 13.08 7.34 -1.99
CA ILE A 58 12.56 6.26 -2.83
C ILE A 58 11.05 6.43 -2.93
N ILE A 59 10.55 6.49 -4.16
CA ILE A 59 9.10 6.44 -4.44
C ILE A 59 8.86 5.30 -5.41
N ASN A 60 7.90 4.44 -5.10
CA ASN A 60 7.34 3.47 -6.04
C ASN A 60 5.81 3.60 -5.97
N LEU A 61 5.23 4.44 -6.82
CA LEU A 61 3.80 4.74 -6.80
C LEU A 61 3.07 3.84 -7.81
N ALA A 62 2.28 2.87 -7.35
CA ALA A 62 1.30 2.20 -8.21
C ALA A 62 0.08 3.11 -8.46
N TYR A 63 -0.35 3.21 -9.72
CA TYR A 63 -1.50 4.05 -10.09
C TYR A 63 -2.35 3.37 -11.18
N ALA A 64 -3.62 3.77 -11.29
CA ALA A 64 -4.48 3.29 -12.36
C ALA A 64 -4.10 3.98 -13.67
N SER A 65 -3.50 3.23 -14.59
CA SER A 65 -3.01 3.72 -15.89
C SER A 65 -4.10 3.67 -16.96
N GLN A 66 -4.95 2.64 -16.92
CA GLN A 66 -6.11 2.50 -17.81
C GLN A 66 -7.36 2.03 -17.07
N SER A 67 -8.52 2.30 -17.66
CA SER A 67 -9.83 1.86 -17.20
C SER A 67 -10.83 1.98 -18.35
N SER A 68 -11.82 1.08 -18.40
CA SER A 68 -13.00 1.27 -19.24
C SER A 68 -13.91 2.42 -18.77
N ASP A 69 -13.75 2.87 -17.52
CA ASP A 69 -14.39 4.05 -16.94
C ASP A 69 -13.33 5.07 -16.50
N GLY A 70 -13.21 6.17 -17.26
CA GLY A 70 -12.26 7.23 -16.98
C GLY A 70 -12.49 7.91 -15.63
N LYS A 71 -13.74 8.05 -15.16
CA LYS A 71 -14.04 8.67 -13.86
C LYS A 71 -13.56 7.81 -12.71
N MET A 72 -13.70 6.48 -12.82
CA MET A 72 -13.16 5.53 -11.85
C MET A 72 -11.64 5.67 -11.75
N LYS A 73 -10.94 5.68 -12.88
CA LYS A 73 -9.48 5.87 -12.92
C LYS A 73 -9.06 7.16 -12.23
N ASP A 74 -9.71 8.27 -12.58
CA ASP A 74 -9.37 9.59 -12.04
C ASP A 74 -9.67 9.70 -10.53
N SER A 75 -10.79 9.14 -10.09
CA SER A 75 -11.16 9.10 -8.67
C SER A 75 -10.18 8.27 -7.85
N LEU A 76 -9.81 7.07 -8.31
CA LEU A 76 -8.83 6.23 -7.61
C LEU A 76 -7.47 6.91 -7.52
N ASN A 77 -6.97 7.47 -8.62
CA ASN A 77 -5.69 8.19 -8.61
C ASN A 77 -5.72 9.42 -7.67
N THR A 78 -6.85 10.12 -7.58
CA THR A 78 -7.03 11.22 -6.62
C THR A 78 -6.78 10.74 -5.18
N TYR A 79 -7.36 9.60 -4.79
CA TYR A 79 -7.14 9.03 -3.47
C TYR A 79 -5.72 8.48 -3.28
N PHE A 80 -5.15 7.78 -4.27
CA PHE A 80 -3.78 7.27 -4.18
C PHE A 80 -2.77 8.38 -3.95
N LEU A 81 -2.89 9.48 -4.69
CA LEU A 81 -2.01 10.65 -4.56
C LEU A 81 -2.21 11.34 -3.20
N SER A 82 -3.45 11.50 -2.76
CA SER A 82 -3.74 12.07 -1.44
C SER A 82 -3.13 11.23 -0.32
N ALA A 83 -3.25 9.90 -0.39
CA ALA A 83 -2.76 9.01 0.64
C ALA A 83 -1.22 8.87 0.64
N CYS A 84 -0.59 8.88 -0.54
CA CYS A 84 0.88 8.78 -0.63
C CYS A 84 1.59 10.10 -0.35
N PHE A 85 1.02 11.23 -0.79
CA PHE A 85 1.74 12.51 -0.82
C PHE A 85 1.02 13.66 -0.07
N GLY A 86 -0.26 13.50 0.24
CA GLY A 86 -1.13 14.50 0.89
C GLY A 86 -2.09 15.20 -0.09
N GLU A 87 -3.15 15.79 0.46
CA GLU A 87 -4.30 16.36 -0.29
C GLU A 87 -3.88 17.39 -1.36
N LYS A 88 -2.80 18.14 -1.14
CA LYS A 88 -2.31 19.14 -2.10
C LYS A 88 -1.91 18.57 -3.47
N TYR A 89 -1.71 17.26 -3.57
CA TYR A 89 -1.35 16.57 -4.82
C TYR A 89 -2.53 15.89 -5.52
N MET A 90 -3.71 15.84 -4.88
CA MET A 90 -4.83 15.03 -5.35
C MET A 90 -5.38 15.44 -6.73
N GLY A 91 -5.19 16.71 -7.12
CA GLY A 91 -5.65 17.27 -8.40
C GLY A 91 -4.59 17.24 -9.52
N MET A 92 -3.46 16.58 -9.32
CA MET A 92 -2.37 16.47 -10.30
C MET A 92 -2.42 15.13 -11.03
N THR A 93 -1.70 15.01 -12.15
CA THR A 93 -1.38 13.68 -12.67
C THR A 93 -0.37 12.98 -11.75
N PRO A 94 -0.31 11.64 -11.77
CA PRO A 94 0.70 10.90 -10.99
C PRO A 94 2.14 11.37 -11.26
N GLU A 95 2.49 11.62 -12.53
CA GLU A 95 3.82 12.09 -12.92
C GLU A 95 4.13 13.49 -12.37
N GLU A 96 3.16 14.40 -12.43
CA GLU A 96 3.32 15.76 -11.88
C GLU A 96 3.43 15.74 -10.36
N ALA A 97 2.62 14.91 -9.69
CA ALA A 97 2.63 14.76 -8.24
C ALA A 97 3.98 14.23 -7.73
N VAL A 98 4.46 13.13 -8.32
CA VAL A 98 5.75 12.51 -7.96
C VAL A 98 6.90 13.50 -8.17
N LYS A 99 6.91 14.19 -9.31
CA LYS A 99 7.92 15.21 -9.61
C LYS A 99 7.93 16.33 -8.57
N LYS A 100 6.77 16.95 -8.30
CA LYS A 100 6.65 18.06 -7.34
C LYS A 100 6.90 17.62 -5.90
N TYR A 101 6.56 16.38 -5.54
CA TYR A 101 6.88 15.83 -4.22
C TYR A 101 8.40 15.69 -4.06
N THR A 102 9.07 15.12 -5.07
CA THR A 102 10.53 14.93 -5.09
C THR A 102 11.26 16.27 -4.98
N GLU A 103 10.91 17.25 -5.82
CA GLU A 103 11.48 18.60 -5.79
C GLU A 103 11.29 19.27 -4.42
N LYS A 104 10.09 19.13 -3.83
CA LYS A 104 9.80 19.68 -2.52
C LYS A 104 10.63 19.01 -1.42
N TYR A 105 10.68 17.68 -1.38
CA TYR A 105 11.43 16.94 -0.35
C TYR A 105 12.91 17.33 -0.35
N VAL A 106 13.53 17.35 -1.54
CA VAL A 106 14.93 17.77 -1.69
C VAL A 106 15.12 19.25 -1.32
N GLY A 107 14.19 20.12 -1.75
CA GLY A 107 14.22 21.54 -1.45
C GLY A 107 14.12 21.84 0.04
N ASP A 108 13.18 21.20 0.74
CA ASP A 108 13.00 21.34 2.19
C ASP A 108 14.23 20.83 2.95
N TYR A 109 14.73 19.63 2.59
CA TYR A 109 15.93 19.04 3.19
C TYR A 109 17.12 20.01 3.16
N ARG A 110 17.44 20.56 1.98
CA ARG A 110 18.54 21.53 1.83
C ARG A 110 18.26 22.82 2.58
N LYS A 111 17.06 23.39 2.41
CA LYS A 111 16.69 24.67 3.02
C LYS A 111 16.82 24.63 4.54
N ASP A 112 16.39 23.54 5.17
CA ASP A 112 16.34 23.43 6.62
C ASP A 112 17.72 23.06 7.20
N LEU A 113 18.45 22.16 6.54
CA LEU A 113 19.68 21.59 7.11
C LEU A 113 20.97 22.27 6.67
N GLU A 114 21.03 22.93 5.52
CA GLU A 114 22.24 23.64 5.08
C GLU A 114 22.70 24.73 6.07
N PRO A 115 21.81 25.59 6.61
CA PRO A 115 22.22 26.58 7.61
C PRO A 115 22.69 25.95 8.92
N MET A 116 22.03 24.86 9.35
CA MET A 116 22.39 24.13 10.57
C MET A 116 23.76 23.47 10.41
N TYR A 117 23.98 22.78 9.30
CA TYR A 117 25.24 22.11 9.00
C TYR A 117 26.42 23.08 8.99
N ARG A 118 26.27 24.25 8.35
CA ARG A 118 27.33 25.29 8.35
C ARG A 118 27.68 25.76 9.74
N LYS A 119 26.70 25.89 10.63
CA LYS A 119 26.92 26.31 12.01
C LYS A 119 27.66 25.23 12.79
N ASP A 120 27.21 23.98 12.70
CA ASP A 120 27.84 22.87 13.41
C ASP A 120 29.27 22.60 12.92
N GLU A 121 29.52 22.76 11.62
CA GLU A 121 30.87 22.67 11.02
C GLU A 121 31.81 23.77 11.54
N GLN A 122 31.28 24.96 11.86
CA GLN A 122 32.04 26.07 12.45
C GLN A 122 32.27 25.90 13.96
N ASP A 123 31.34 25.26 14.68
CA ASP A 123 31.30 25.26 16.13
C ASP A 123 32.17 24.15 16.79
N LYS A 124 32.43 22.97 16.19
CA LYS A 124 33.33 21.93 16.79
C LYS A 124 33.98 20.86 15.88
N GLU A 125 35.02 20.26 16.48
CA GLU A 125 35.88 19.12 16.13
C GLU A 125 35.14 17.83 15.65
N ASN A 126 35.69 17.17 14.63
CA ASN A 126 35.27 15.90 13.99
C ASN A 126 34.01 15.93 13.10
N ALA A 127 34.22 16.32 11.83
CA ALA A 127 33.24 16.26 10.74
C ALA A 127 32.52 14.90 10.55
N GLY A 128 33.12 13.79 11.02
CA GLY A 128 32.53 12.44 10.92
C GLY A 128 31.32 12.20 11.83
N GLU A 129 31.28 12.81 13.03
CA GLU A 129 30.15 12.65 13.96
C GLU A 129 28.96 13.53 13.57
N ILE A 130 29.23 14.70 12.99
CA ILE A 130 28.21 15.62 12.47
C ILE A 130 27.47 14.97 11.30
N GLY A 131 28.18 14.35 10.35
CA GLY A 131 27.57 13.85 9.11
C GLY A 131 26.41 12.84 9.28
N ALA A 132 26.43 12.04 10.36
CA ALA A 132 25.40 11.04 10.62
C ALA A 132 24.03 11.66 10.94
N TRP A 133 23.99 12.83 11.59
CA TRP A 133 22.74 13.50 11.96
C TRP A 133 22.01 14.11 10.75
N TYR A 134 22.73 14.33 9.66
CA TYR A 134 22.22 15.01 8.46
C TYR A 134 21.89 14.04 7.32
N SER A 135 22.08 12.73 7.52
CA SER A 135 21.79 11.71 6.51
C SER A 135 20.34 11.25 6.64
N TYR A 136 19.48 11.71 5.71
CA TYR A 136 18.04 11.45 5.77
C TYR A 136 17.66 10.36 4.75
N TYR A 137 16.60 9.62 5.05
CA TYR A 137 16.00 8.63 4.17
C TYR A 137 14.47 8.74 4.22
N LYS A 138 13.81 8.60 3.07
CA LYS A 138 12.35 8.44 2.97
C LYS A 138 12.00 7.43 1.88
N GLY A 139 11.11 6.50 2.19
CA GLY A 139 10.51 5.56 1.26
C GLY A 139 8.99 5.70 1.26
N ILE A 140 8.39 5.76 0.07
CA ILE A 140 6.95 5.71 -0.15
C ILE A 140 6.68 4.71 -1.26
N GLU A 141 6.23 3.53 -0.91
CA GLU A 141 5.97 2.44 -1.87
C GLU A 141 4.50 2.04 -1.79
N SER A 142 3.82 1.95 -2.91
CA SER A 142 2.42 1.55 -2.95
C SER A 142 2.15 0.51 -4.01
N HIS A 143 1.17 -0.36 -3.73
CA HIS A 143 0.78 -1.44 -4.64
C HIS A 143 -0.68 -1.83 -4.46
N VAL A 144 -1.26 -2.38 -5.52
CA VAL A 144 -2.56 -3.05 -5.47
C VAL A 144 -2.39 -4.41 -4.81
N GLN A 145 -2.90 -4.56 -3.60
CA GLN A 145 -2.83 -5.81 -2.83
C GLN A 145 -3.89 -6.81 -3.28
N LEU A 146 -5.10 -6.32 -3.61
CA LEU A 146 -6.21 -7.16 -4.09
C LEU A 146 -7.07 -6.36 -5.07
N TYR A 147 -7.49 -6.99 -6.16
CA TYR A 147 -8.47 -6.44 -7.10
C TYR A 147 -9.40 -7.56 -7.57
N THR A 148 -10.64 -7.57 -7.08
CA THR A 148 -11.62 -8.63 -7.33
C THR A 148 -13.04 -8.08 -7.34
N GLY A 149 -13.83 -8.39 -8.37
CA GLY A 149 -15.19 -7.87 -8.50
C GLY A 149 -15.22 -6.34 -8.41
N HIS A 150 -15.86 -5.82 -7.36
CA HIS A 150 -15.92 -4.38 -7.06
C HIS A 150 -15.03 -3.94 -5.89
N LEU A 151 -14.14 -4.79 -5.38
CA LEU A 151 -13.19 -4.43 -4.33
C LEU A 151 -11.80 -4.17 -4.93
N LEU A 152 -11.19 -3.06 -4.51
CA LEU A 152 -9.76 -2.79 -4.67
C LEU A 152 -9.12 -2.50 -3.32
N VAL A 153 -8.15 -3.30 -2.90
CA VAL A 153 -7.33 -3.05 -1.71
C VAL A 153 -5.99 -2.50 -2.16
N TYR A 154 -5.69 -1.28 -1.73
CA TYR A 154 -4.45 -0.57 -2.02
C TYR A 154 -3.63 -0.46 -0.74
N ARG A 155 -2.35 -0.83 -0.81
CA ARG A 155 -1.42 -0.78 0.31
C ARG A 155 -0.34 0.26 0.04
N ILE A 156 0.02 0.99 1.08
CA ILE A 156 1.10 1.97 1.09
C ILE A 156 2.04 1.61 2.23
N ASP A 157 3.31 1.40 1.90
CA ASP A 157 4.40 1.23 2.85
C ASP A 157 5.23 2.52 2.89
N TYR A 158 5.36 3.06 4.09
CA TYR A 158 6.09 4.30 4.38
C TYR A 158 7.25 3.99 5.31
N ASN A 159 8.41 4.60 5.06
CA ASN A 159 9.45 4.67 6.07
C ASN A 159 10.26 5.95 5.97
N GLU A 160 10.74 6.43 7.12
CA GLU A 160 11.49 7.68 7.20
C GLU A 160 12.53 7.61 8.31
N TYR A 161 13.71 8.15 8.02
CA TYR A 161 14.78 8.38 8.96
C TYR A 161 15.29 9.81 8.79
N THR A 162 15.34 10.55 9.89
CA THR A 162 15.76 11.96 9.93
C THR A 162 16.87 12.19 10.96
N GLY A 163 17.73 11.19 11.18
CA GLY A 163 18.71 11.17 12.25
C GLY A 163 18.17 10.56 13.55
N GLY A 164 19.07 10.35 14.52
CA GLY A 164 18.74 9.73 15.81
C GLY A 164 18.91 8.21 15.84
N ALA A 165 18.32 7.56 16.85
CA ALA A 165 18.56 6.14 17.14
C ALA A 165 17.96 5.17 16.10
N HIS A 166 16.79 5.50 15.55
CA HIS A 166 16.12 4.71 14.51
C HIS A 166 15.11 5.58 13.75
N GLY A 167 14.64 5.07 12.61
CA GLY A 167 13.56 5.68 11.83
C GLY A 167 12.18 5.20 12.27
N ILE A 168 11.16 5.63 11.53
CA ILE A 168 9.79 5.14 11.63
C ILE A 168 9.42 4.40 10.35
N TYR A 169 8.55 3.39 10.45
CA TYR A 169 7.95 2.74 9.30
C TYR A 169 6.50 2.40 9.60
N MET A 170 5.65 2.46 8.58
CA MET A 170 4.20 2.31 8.69
C MET A 170 3.67 1.64 7.42
N SER A 171 2.56 0.91 7.56
CA SER A 171 1.75 0.46 6.43
C SER A 171 0.34 1.00 6.59
N THR A 172 -0.21 1.54 5.50
CA THR A 172 -1.57 2.06 5.41
C THR A 172 -2.34 1.29 4.34
N PHE A 173 -3.61 0.98 4.62
CA PHE A 173 -4.48 0.25 3.72
C PHE A 173 -5.71 1.08 3.36
N LEU A 174 -6.10 1.03 2.09
CA LEU A 174 -7.33 1.60 1.57
C LEU A 174 -8.14 0.50 0.89
N ASN A 175 -9.34 0.25 1.40
CA ASN A 175 -10.29 -0.68 0.79
C ASN A 175 -11.28 0.16 -0.01
N PHE A 176 -11.36 0.01 -1.32
CA PHE A 176 -12.29 0.76 -2.17
C PHE A 176 -13.46 -0.10 -2.61
N ASP A 177 -14.68 0.45 -2.47
CA ASP A 177 -15.82 -0.04 -3.21
C ASP A 177 -15.88 0.68 -4.57
N LEU A 178 -15.62 -0.05 -5.64
CA LEU A 178 -15.59 0.46 -7.01
C LEU A 178 -16.97 0.84 -7.57
N ARG A 179 -18.07 0.53 -6.86
CA ARG A 179 -19.41 1.02 -7.20
C ARG A 179 -19.61 2.46 -6.73
N THR A 180 -19.10 2.78 -5.54
CA THR A 180 -19.23 4.11 -4.92
C THR A 180 -18.03 5.01 -5.22
N LEU A 181 -16.91 4.42 -5.63
CA LEU A 181 -15.62 5.09 -5.84
C LEU A 181 -15.08 5.74 -4.56
N ALA A 182 -15.36 5.15 -3.41
CA ALA A 182 -14.95 5.65 -2.10
C ALA A 182 -14.27 4.58 -1.24
N PRO A 183 -13.36 4.98 -0.32
CA PRO A 183 -12.85 4.08 0.70
C PRO A 183 -13.96 3.58 1.62
N ILE A 184 -13.96 2.27 1.90
CA ILE A 184 -14.79 1.58 2.87
C ILE A 184 -14.23 1.86 4.27
N ARG A 185 -15.07 2.31 5.18
CA ARG A 185 -14.79 2.57 6.59
C ARG A 185 -15.37 1.46 7.47
N LEU A 186 -14.99 1.42 8.74
CA LEU A 186 -15.58 0.45 9.67
C LEU A 186 -17.10 0.64 9.81
N ASP A 187 -17.58 1.88 9.82
CA ASP A 187 -19.01 2.20 9.88
C ASP A 187 -19.79 1.76 8.63
N ASP A 188 -19.11 1.51 7.50
CA ASP A 188 -19.73 0.93 6.31
C ASP A 188 -19.85 -0.59 6.40
N LEU A 189 -19.06 -1.25 7.26
CA LEU A 189 -18.96 -2.71 7.39
C LEU A 189 -19.76 -3.25 8.58
N PHE A 190 -19.86 -2.49 9.66
CA PHE A 190 -20.44 -2.93 10.92
C PHE A 190 -21.65 -2.09 11.29
N ALA A 191 -22.73 -2.76 11.69
CA ALA A 191 -23.97 -2.09 12.06
C ALA A 191 -24.02 -1.76 13.57
N GLY A 192 -24.68 -0.66 13.92
CA GLY A 192 -24.92 -0.29 15.32
C GLY A 192 -23.66 0.12 16.09
N ASP A 193 -23.69 -0.03 17.43
CA ASP A 193 -22.54 0.25 18.29
C ASP A 193 -21.62 -0.99 18.39
N TYR A 194 -20.83 -1.21 17.34
CA TYR A 194 -20.01 -2.40 17.18
C TYR A 194 -18.68 -2.36 17.95
N LYS A 195 -18.24 -1.17 18.41
CA LYS A 195 -16.84 -0.94 18.83
C LYS A 195 -16.42 -1.80 20.00
N GLU A 196 -17.26 -1.92 21.03
CA GLU A 196 -16.96 -2.75 22.22
C GLU A 196 -16.88 -4.23 21.85
N GLN A 197 -17.90 -4.74 21.14
CA GLN A 197 -17.93 -6.14 20.71
C GLN A 197 -16.78 -6.50 19.77
N LEU A 198 -16.44 -5.60 18.84
CA LEU A 198 -15.30 -5.79 17.94
C LEU A 198 -13.97 -5.73 18.70
N THR A 199 -13.84 -4.87 19.71
CA THR A 199 -12.68 -4.84 20.61
C THR A 199 -12.50 -6.18 21.32
N ASP A 200 -13.58 -6.78 21.82
CA ASP A 200 -13.52 -8.08 22.49
C ASP A 200 -13.11 -9.20 21.51
N LEU A 201 -13.61 -9.18 20.27
CA LEU A 201 -13.17 -10.12 19.23
C LEU A 201 -11.67 -9.97 18.93
N LEU A 202 -11.16 -8.74 18.85
CA LEU A 202 -9.73 -8.47 18.64
C LEU A 202 -8.87 -9.00 19.78
N TRP A 203 -9.27 -8.77 21.03
CA TRP A 203 -8.60 -9.34 22.20
C TRP A 203 -8.58 -10.86 22.18
N ASN A 204 -9.73 -11.48 21.91
CA ASN A 204 -9.85 -12.94 21.86
C ASN A 204 -8.97 -13.55 20.77
N GLN A 205 -8.94 -12.93 19.59
CA GLN A 205 -8.08 -13.37 18.50
C GLN A 205 -6.59 -13.19 18.83
N LEU A 206 -6.20 -12.04 19.40
CA LEU A 206 -4.81 -11.80 19.78
C LEU A 206 -4.33 -12.77 20.87
N MET A 207 -5.19 -13.12 21.82
CA MET A 207 -4.90 -14.16 22.83
C MET A 207 -4.73 -15.53 22.17
N ALA A 208 -5.61 -15.88 21.23
CA ALA A 208 -5.53 -17.15 20.50
C ALA A 208 -4.24 -17.26 19.67
N ASP A 209 -3.88 -16.20 18.95
CA ASP A 209 -2.67 -16.14 18.11
C ASP A 209 -1.39 -16.31 18.94
N ASN A 210 -1.38 -15.76 20.17
CA ASN A 210 -0.25 -15.85 21.12
C ASN A 210 -0.34 -17.05 22.08
N LYS A 211 -1.41 -17.85 22.00
CA LYS A 211 -1.64 -19.04 22.84
C LYS A 211 -1.67 -18.74 24.35
N VAL A 212 -2.30 -17.64 24.71
CA VAL A 212 -2.51 -17.21 26.11
C VAL A 212 -4.01 -17.18 26.44
N ALA A 213 -4.34 -17.17 27.73
CA ALA A 213 -5.73 -17.27 28.19
C ALA A 213 -6.28 -15.95 28.75
N THR A 214 -5.41 -14.97 29.02
CA THR A 214 -5.78 -13.71 29.67
C THR A 214 -5.18 -12.49 28.98
N ARG A 215 -5.84 -11.34 29.11
CA ARG A 215 -5.32 -10.05 28.64
C ARG A 215 -4.02 -9.67 29.37
N GLN A 216 -3.92 -9.99 30.66
CA GLN A 216 -2.70 -9.74 31.44
C GLN A 216 -1.48 -10.44 30.85
N GLU A 217 -1.62 -11.69 30.37
CA GLU A 217 -0.51 -12.39 29.72
C GLU A 217 -0.06 -11.69 28.43
N LEU A 218 -0.97 -11.11 27.65
CA LEU A 218 -0.62 -10.29 26.49
C LEU A 218 0.10 -8.99 26.90
N GLU A 219 -0.39 -8.34 27.96
CA GLU A 219 0.25 -7.13 28.51
C GLU A 219 1.67 -7.42 29.02
N ASP A 220 1.85 -8.54 29.71
CA ASP A 220 3.16 -9.00 30.19
C ASP A 220 4.12 -9.32 29.02
N MET A 221 3.58 -9.67 27.85
CA MET A 221 4.33 -9.84 26.59
C MET A 221 4.64 -8.50 25.88
N GLY A 222 4.07 -7.39 26.34
CA GLY A 222 4.28 -6.05 25.78
C GLY A 222 3.18 -5.54 24.86
N TYR A 223 2.08 -6.28 24.68
CA TYR A 223 0.91 -5.76 23.96
C TYR A 223 0.13 -4.77 24.83
N VAL A 224 -0.47 -3.77 24.19
CA VAL A 224 -1.29 -2.71 24.80
C VAL A 224 -0.53 -1.84 25.81
N THR A 225 0.81 -1.84 25.78
CA THR A 225 1.63 -1.01 26.70
C THR A 225 1.88 0.40 26.17
N THR A 226 1.61 0.68 24.90
CA THR A 226 1.80 2.00 24.27
C THR A 226 0.50 2.69 23.88
N GLY A 227 -0.62 1.96 23.89
CA GLY A 227 -1.95 2.43 23.53
C GLY A 227 -2.99 1.32 23.66
N ASP A 228 -4.26 1.69 23.70
CA ASP A 228 -5.37 0.75 23.89
C ASP A 228 -5.66 -0.08 22.62
N LEU A 229 -5.97 -1.36 22.78
CA LEU A 229 -6.48 -2.18 21.68
C LEU A 229 -7.92 -1.79 21.38
N THR A 230 -8.11 -1.05 20.29
CA THR A 230 -9.42 -0.65 19.75
C THR A 230 -9.46 -0.90 18.24
N PRO A 231 -10.64 -1.04 17.61
CA PRO A 231 -10.75 -1.20 16.16
C PRO A 231 -10.13 -0.02 15.43
N THR A 232 -9.19 -0.30 14.53
CA THR A 232 -8.49 0.70 13.72
C THR A 232 -9.08 0.81 12.33
N GLU A 233 -9.16 2.03 11.80
CA GLU A 233 -9.48 2.30 10.38
C GLU A 233 -8.38 1.83 9.42
N ASN A 234 -7.22 1.43 9.94
CA ASN A 234 -6.15 0.82 9.16
C ASN A 234 -6.34 -0.69 9.08
N PHE A 235 -7.29 -1.13 8.26
CA PHE A 235 -7.59 -2.54 8.05
C PHE A 235 -7.56 -2.90 6.57
N TYR A 236 -7.52 -4.19 6.25
CA TYR A 236 -7.75 -4.65 4.89
C TYR A 236 -8.67 -5.86 4.82
N LEU A 237 -9.50 -5.89 3.77
CA LEU A 237 -10.37 -7.01 3.43
C LEU A 237 -9.58 -8.07 2.67
N GLY A 238 -9.69 -9.33 3.10
CA GLY A 238 -9.10 -10.49 2.44
C GLY A 238 -10.10 -11.65 2.42
N LYS A 239 -9.79 -12.70 1.64
CA LYS A 239 -10.68 -13.85 1.47
C LYS A 239 -11.10 -14.50 2.80
N ASP A 240 -10.16 -14.53 3.75
CA ASP A 240 -10.34 -15.25 5.01
C ASP A 240 -10.92 -14.35 6.12
N GLY A 241 -11.07 -13.05 5.91
CA GLY A 241 -11.56 -12.13 6.94
C GLY A 241 -11.08 -10.69 6.81
N ILE A 242 -11.19 -9.94 7.91
CA ILE A 242 -10.73 -8.56 8.02
C ILE A 242 -9.46 -8.56 8.86
N THR A 243 -8.37 -8.03 8.32
CA THR A 243 -7.12 -7.85 9.07
C THR A 243 -7.00 -6.41 9.55
N PHE A 244 -6.95 -6.23 10.86
CA PHE A 244 -6.67 -4.96 11.51
C PHE A 244 -5.16 -4.80 11.69
N TYR A 245 -4.61 -3.70 11.19
CA TYR A 245 -3.17 -3.46 11.13
C TYR A 245 -2.78 -2.31 12.06
N TYR A 246 -2.11 -2.66 13.14
CA TYR A 246 -1.54 -1.72 14.10
C TYR A 246 -0.08 -1.50 13.75
N ASN A 247 0.28 -0.26 13.44
CA ASN A 247 1.66 0.14 13.19
C ASN A 247 2.49 0.05 14.47
N VAL A 248 3.81 0.19 14.33
CA VAL A 248 4.69 0.33 15.50
C VAL A 248 4.20 1.48 16.39
N TYR A 249 4.26 1.27 17.70
CA TYR A 249 3.75 2.17 18.75
C TYR A 249 2.23 2.29 18.90
N ASP A 250 1.41 1.81 17.95
CA ASP A 250 -0.06 1.90 18.10
C ASP A 250 -0.53 1.17 19.37
N ILE A 251 -0.11 -0.08 19.52
CA ILE A 251 -0.46 -0.92 20.68
C ILE A 251 0.75 -1.67 21.26
N ALA A 252 1.95 -1.57 20.70
CA ALA A 252 3.12 -2.27 21.23
C ALA A 252 4.41 -1.46 21.01
N PRO A 253 5.45 -1.68 21.83
CA PRO A 253 6.76 -1.05 21.63
C PRO A 253 7.34 -1.36 20.24
N TYR A 254 8.08 -0.41 19.69
CA TYR A 254 8.70 -0.52 18.35
C TYR A 254 9.41 -1.84 18.06
N VAL A 255 10.12 -2.39 19.05
CA VAL A 255 10.90 -3.62 18.91
C VAL A 255 10.04 -4.85 18.57
N MET A 256 8.74 -4.81 18.90
CA MET A 256 7.80 -5.88 18.57
C MET A 256 7.30 -5.80 17.13
N GLY A 257 7.56 -4.69 16.44
CA GLY A 257 7.05 -4.46 15.10
C GLY A 257 5.55 -4.19 15.06
N PRO A 258 4.95 -4.13 13.85
CA PRO A 258 3.52 -3.95 13.70
C PRO A 258 2.75 -5.22 14.11
N VAL A 259 1.56 -5.03 14.66
CA VAL A 259 0.67 -6.12 15.09
C VAL A 259 -0.47 -6.26 14.09
N LYS A 260 -0.73 -7.49 13.66
CA LYS A 260 -1.81 -7.81 12.71
C LYS A 260 -2.77 -8.77 13.39
N ILE A 261 -4.05 -8.41 13.44
CA ILE A 261 -5.10 -9.25 14.01
C ILE A 261 -6.11 -9.53 12.91
N THR A 262 -6.20 -10.79 12.48
CA THR A 262 -7.14 -11.20 11.43
C THR A 262 -8.36 -11.83 12.06
N LEU A 263 -9.52 -11.21 11.89
CA LEU A 263 -10.80 -11.76 12.33
C LEU A 263 -11.48 -12.48 11.15
N PRO A 264 -11.71 -13.79 11.25
CA PRO A 264 -12.52 -14.52 10.29
C PRO A 264 -13.94 -13.94 10.17
N TYR A 265 -14.49 -13.96 8.96
CA TYR A 265 -15.82 -13.42 8.70
C TYR A 265 -16.91 -14.06 9.55
N GLU A 266 -16.80 -15.36 9.84
CA GLU A 266 -17.74 -16.12 10.65
C GLU A 266 -17.81 -15.60 12.08
N MET A 267 -16.68 -15.14 12.65
CA MET A 267 -16.63 -14.59 14.01
C MET A 267 -17.34 -13.25 14.12
N MET A 268 -17.36 -12.47 13.03
CA MET A 268 -17.95 -11.13 13.00
C MET A 268 -19.36 -11.12 12.40
N GLN A 269 -19.90 -12.25 11.93
CA GLN A 269 -21.13 -12.29 11.13
C GLN A 269 -22.33 -11.62 11.79
N HIS A 270 -22.41 -11.59 13.13
CA HIS A 270 -23.47 -10.95 13.89
C HIS A 270 -23.33 -9.43 14.03
N LEU A 271 -22.15 -8.89 13.72
CA LEU A 271 -21.84 -7.45 13.75
C LEU A 271 -21.84 -6.82 12.35
N LEU A 272 -21.62 -7.63 11.31
CA LEU A 272 -21.52 -7.15 9.94
C LEU A 272 -22.87 -6.65 9.42
N SER A 273 -22.83 -5.54 8.68
CA SER A 273 -24.00 -5.01 7.98
C SER A 273 -24.34 -5.90 6.77
N ASP A 274 -25.63 -6.20 6.60
CA ASP A 274 -26.14 -6.88 5.42
C ASP A 274 -26.07 -6.01 4.15
N GLU A 275 -25.86 -4.69 4.32
CA GLU A 275 -25.87 -3.71 3.23
C GLU A 275 -24.53 -3.60 2.50
N THR A 276 -23.44 -4.12 3.09
CA THR A 276 -22.10 -3.94 2.52
C THR A 276 -21.84 -4.91 1.39
N MET A 277 -22.21 -4.52 0.18
CA MET A 277 -22.03 -5.34 -1.02
C MET A 277 -20.56 -5.73 -1.28
N ALA A 278 -19.59 -4.98 -0.76
CA ALA A 278 -18.16 -5.25 -0.93
C ALA A 278 -17.71 -6.55 -0.23
N LEU A 279 -18.39 -6.96 0.84
CA LEU A 279 -18.11 -8.23 1.52
C LEU A 279 -18.50 -9.43 0.65
N ASN A 280 -19.52 -9.29 -0.21
CA ASN A 280 -19.94 -10.36 -1.11
C ASN A 280 -18.90 -10.63 -2.19
N ASP A 281 -18.24 -9.58 -2.71
CA ASP A 281 -17.19 -9.69 -3.74
C ASP A 281 -15.93 -10.43 -3.22
N VAL A 282 -15.69 -10.43 -1.90
CA VAL A 282 -14.53 -11.10 -1.27
C VAL A 282 -14.83 -12.53 -0.85
N ARG A 283 -16.04 -12.78 -0.35
CA ARG A 283 -16.49 -14.10 0.11
C ARG A 283 -16.80 -15.05 -1.06
N ASN A 284 -17.20 -14.52 -2.21
CA ASN A 284 -17.57 -15.29 -3.41
C ASN A 284 -16.83 -14.76 -4.66
N PRO A 285 -15.50 -14.94 -4.75
CA PRO A 285 -14.68 -14.40 -5.85
C PRO A 285 -14.93 -15.07 -7.21
#